data_AF-A0A7S0APR5-F1
#
_entry.id   AF-A0A7S0APR5-F1
#
_cell.length_a   1.000
_cell.length_b   1.000
_cell.length_c   1.000
_cell.angle_alpha   90.00
_cell.angle_beta   90.00
_cell.angle_gamma   90.00
#
_symmetry.space_group_name_H-M   'P 1'
#
loop_
_entity.id
_entity.type
_entity.pdbx_description
1 polymer ?
#
loop_
_entity_poly.entity_id
_entity_poly.type
_entity_poly.pdbx_seq_one_letter_code
_entity_poly.pdbx_strand_id
1 'polypeptide(L)'
;DDKIFDLFLELFQHLPLAATIEQKVFVTHGGLPVIPGVTLDDIRNIRRGCEPPESGLMSDLLWSDPQPFPGKAPSKRGVGYSFGPDITEAFLEENNLSLLVRSHEVKDEGYLVEHGGKTITVFSAPNYCDSMGNKGAFIHFDESMEPKFTQYECVPHPNVKPMAYAAGMGGLFA
;
A
#
# COMPACT_ATOMS: atom_id res chain seq x y z
N ASP A 1 -19.82 -19.95 5.52
CA ASP A 1 -20.17 -20.66 4.29
C ASP A 1 -18.97 -20.53 3.37
N ASP A 2 -18.28 -21.63 3.15
CA ASP A 2 -17.00 -21.65 2.43
C ASP A 2 -17.17 -21.16 0.98
N LYS A 3 -18.37 -21.32 0.40
CA LYS A 3 -18.66 -20.83 -0.96
C LYS A 3 -18.56 -19.32 -1.08
N ILE A 4 -19.06 -18.58 -0.10
CA ILE A 4 -19.00 -17.11 -0.12
C ILE A 4 -17.56 -16.65 0.07
N PHE A 5 -16.81 -17.33 0.94
CA PHE A 5 -15.39 -17.05 1.13
C PHE A 5 -14.59 -17.28 -0.17
N ASP A 6 -14.80 -18.41 -0.83
CA ASP A 6 -14.15 -18.73 -2.11
C ASP A 6 -14.48 -17.71 -3.21
N LEU A 7 -15.73 -17.24 -3.27
CA LEU A 7 -16.13 -16.17 -4.21
C LEU A 7 -15.41 -14.85 -3.91
N PHE A 8 -15.18 -14.50 -2.65
CA PHE A 8 -14.37 -13.33 -2.30
C PHE A 8 -12.91 -13.52 -2.70
N LEU A 9 -12.34 -14.71 -2.52
CA LEU A 9 -10.97 -15.00 -2.97
C LEU A 9 -10.84 -14.84 -4.48
N GLU A 10 -11.77 -15.41 -5.26
CA GLU A 10 -11.78 -15.24 -6.72
C GLU A 10 -11.92 -13.76 -7.12
N LEU A 11 -12.79 -13.00 -6.44
CA LEU A 11 -12.95 -11.57 -6.68
C LEU A 11 -11.65 -10.80 -6.42
N PHE A 12 -10.98 -11.06 -5.30
CA PHE A 12 -9.75 -10.36 -4.91
C PHE A 12 -8.62 -10.56 -5.90
N GLN A 13 -8.52 -11.75 -6.51
CA GLN A 13 -7.52 -12.04 -7.55
C GLN A 13 -7.70 -11.19 -8.82
N HIS A 14 -8.86 -10.56 -9.01
CA HIS A 14 -9.17 -9.71 -10.16
C HIS A 14 -9.08 -8.20 -9.89
N LEU A 15 -8.85 -7.79 -8.64
CA LEU A 15 -8.68 -6.38 -8.30
C LEU A 15 -7.47 -5.76 -9.04
N PRO A 16 -7.58 -4.51 -9.50
CA PRO A 16 -6.43 -3.81 -10.08
C PRO A 16 -5.34 -3.61 -9.03
N LEU A 17 -4.08 -3.73 -9.45
CA LEU A 17 -2.92 -3.61 -8.57
C LEU A 17 -2.49 -2.16 -8.33
N ALA A 18 -2.76 -1.29 -9.31
CA ALA A 18 -2.37 0.10 -9.27
C ALA A 18 -3.33 0.96 -10.11
N ALA A 19 -3.29 2.27 -9.89
CA ALA A 19 -4.00 3.27 -10.66
C ALA A 19 -3.06 4.43 -11.00
N THR A 20 -3.40 5.18 -12.06
CA THR A 20 -2.77 6.46 -12.37
C THR A 20 -3.82 7.56 -12.42
N ILE A 21 -3.49 8.72 -11.87
CA ILE A 21 -4.38 9.90 -11.84
C ILE A 21 -3.72 10.98 -12.70
N GLU A 22 -4.44 11.46 -13.72
CA GLU A 22 -3.98 12.49 -14.67
C GLU A 22 -2.58 12.23 -15.25
N GLN A 23 -2.18 10.96 -15.39
CA GLN A 23 -0.85 10.53 -15.85
C GLN A 23 0.31 11.16 -15.06
N LYS A 24 0.07 11.60 -13.82
CA LYS A 24 1.05 12.27 -12.95
C LYS A 24 1.27 11.53 -11.64
N VAL A 25 0.21 11.01 -11.05
CA VAL A 25 0.26 10.33 -9.75
C VAL A 25 0.07 8.84 -9.97
N PHE A 26 1.02 8.04 -9.50
CA PHE A 26 0.89 6.59 -9.47
C PHE A 26 0.47 6.14 -8.06
N VAL A 27 -0.54 5.29 -8.01
CA VAL A 27 -1.14 4.82 -6.76
C VAL A 27 -1.06 3.30 -6.71
N THR A 28 -0.49 2.75 -5.63
CA THR A 28 -0.43 1.31 -5.35
C THR A 28 -0.56 1.05 -3.85
N HIS A 29 -0.87 -0.17 -3.43
CA HIS A 29 -1.02 -0.46 -1.99
C HIS A 29 0.34 -0.44 -1.26
N GLY A 30 1.25 -1.30 -1.72
CA GLY A 30 2.60 -1.50 -1.21
C GLY A 30 3.52 -0.40 -1.71
N GLY A 31 4.28 -0.63 -2.77
CA GLY A 31 5.24 0.38 -3.24
C GLY A 31 5.82 0.03 -4.59
N LEU A 32 7.07 0.43 -4.82
CA LEU A 32 7.70 0.30 -6.12
C LEU A 32 8.46 -1.01 -6.28
N PRO A 33 8.48 -1.57 -7.52
CA PRO A 33 9.40 -2.64 -7.84
C PRO A 33 10.84 -2.16 -7.74
N VAL A 34 11.72 -3.05 -7.28
CA VAL A 34 13.16 -2.76 -7.14
C VAL A 34 14.00 -3.19 -8.35
N ILE A 35 13.33 -3.59 -9.42
CA ILE A 35 13.91 -3.88 -10.73
C ILE A 35 13.95 -2.55 -11.50
N PRO A 36 15.13 -2.11 -11.97
CA PRO A 36 15.23 -0.89 -12.78
C PRO A 36 14.48 -1.00 -14.11
N GLY A 37 13.97 0.13 -14.61
CA GLY A 37 13.35 0.22 -15.94
C GLY A 37 11.95 -0.39 -16.05
N VAL A 38 11.27 -0.66 -14.94
CA VAL A 38 9.87 -1.11 -14.97
C VAL A 38 8.97 0.04 -15.42
N THR A 39 8.17 -0.23 -16.43
CA THR A 39 7.24 0.73 -17.02
C THR A 39 5.78 0.51 -16.57
N LEU A 40 4.92 1.51 -16.79
CA LEU A 40 3.47 1.38 -16.60
C LEU A 40 2.87 0.29 -17.50
N ASP A 41 3.45 0.02 -18.66
CA ASP A 41 3.01 -1.04 -19.57
C ASP A 41 3.34 -2.43 -19.01
N ASP A 42 4.50 -2.59 -18.37
CA ASP A 42 4.84 -3.83 -17.64
C ASP A 42 3.81 -4.12 -16.54
N ILE A 43 3.44 -3.09 -15.77
CA ILE A 43 2.42 -3.19 -14.71
C ILE A 43 1.04 -3.53 -15.29
N ARG A 44 0.66 -2.92 -16.41
CA ARG A 44 -0.62 -3.20 -17.09
C ARG A 44 -0.71 -4.65 -17.58
N ASN A 45 0.43 -5.22 -17.99
CA ASN A 45 0.55 -6.57 -18.52
C ASN A 45 0.73 -7.66 -17.44
N ILE A 46 0.75 -7.30 -16.15
CA ILE A 46 0.76 -8.30 -15.07
C ILE A 46 -0.46 -9.20 -15.20
N ARG A 47 -0.21 -10.52 -15.29
CA ARG A 47 -1.26 -11.54 -15.26
C ARG A 47 -1.91 -11.56 -13.88
N ARG A 48 -3.14 -11.06 -13.81
CA ARG A 48 -4.04 -11.18 -12.64
C ARG A 48 -4.86 -12.47 -12.71
N GLY A 49 -5.75 -12.69 -11.74
CA GLY A 49 -6.53 -13.93 -11.63
C GLY A 49 -5.75 -15.06 -10.96
N CYS A 50 -4.83 -14.72 -10.07
CA CYS A 50 -4.09 -15.65 -9.24
C CYS A 50 -3.71 -15.01 -7.90
N GLU A 51 -3.29 -15.84 -6.94
CA GLU A 51 -2.65 -15.36 -5.73
C GLU A 51 -1.35 -14.59 -6.05
N PRO A 52 -0.97 -13.59 -5.23
CA PRO A 52 0.32 -12.93 -5.37
C PRO A 52 1.47 -13.95 -5.29
N PRO A 53 2.44 -13.91 -6.21
CA PRO A 53 3.63 -14.77 -6.11
C PRO A 53 4.51 -14.37 -4.92
N GLU A 54 5.51 -15.19 -4.59
CA GLU A 54 6.48 -14.86 -3.53
C GLU A 54 7.40 -13.68 -3.89
N SER A 55 7.57 -13.40 -5.19
CA SER A 55 8.39 -12.30 -5.70
C SER A 55 7.92 -11.85 -7.10
N GLY A 56 8.39 -10.67 -7.51
CA GLY A 56 8.07 -10.05 -8.81
C GLY A 56 7.16 -8.84 -8.67
N LEU A 57 6.75 -8.27 -9.81
CA LEU A 57 6.06 -6.97 -9.84
C LEU A 57 4.77 -6.96 -9.02
N MET A 58 3.94 -8.00 -9.12
CA MET A 58 2.71 -8.09 -8.33
C MET A 58 2.99 -8.08 -6.82
N SER A 59 4.01 -8.82 -6.39
CA SER A 59 4.41 -8.87 -4.98
C SER A 59 4.98 -7.54 -4.51
N ASP A 60 5.84 -6.89 -5.31
CA ASP A 60 6.44 -5.60 -4.97
C ASP A 60 5.37 -4.50 -4.84
N LEU A 61 4.41 -4.46 -5.76
CA LEU A 61 3.29 -3.51 -5.73
C LEU A 61 2.41 -3.67 -4.48
N LEU A 62 2.35 -4.87 -3.89
CA LEU A 62 1.53 -5.17 -2.71
C LEU A 62 2.31 -5.08 -1.38
N TRP A 63 3.61 -5.36 -1.37
CA TRP A 63 4.37 -5.62 -0.13
C TRP A 63 5.63 -4.77 0.09
N SER A 64 6.09 -4.02 -0.91
CA SER A 64 7.28 -3.18 -0.72
C SER A 64 6.99 -1.94 0.13
N ASP A 65 8.02 -1.44 0.82
CA ASP A 65 7.95 -0.27 1.70
C ASP A 65 9.06 0.74 1.40
N PRO A 66 8.84 2.06 1.55
CA PRO A 66 9.90 3.04 1.42
C PRO A 66 10.95 2.90 2.53
N GLN A 67 12.19 3.30 2.24
CA GLN A 67 13.26 3.46 3.24
C GLN A 67 13.98 4.80 3.07
N PRO A 68 14.51 5.41 4.14
CA PRO A 68 15.07 6.75 4.07
C PRO A 68 16.42 6.82 3.34
N PHE A 69 17.08 5.69 3.11
CA PHE A 69 18.42 5.64 2.50
C PHE A 69 18.35 5.12 1.05
N PRO A 70 19.24 5.58 0.14
CA PRO A 70 19.30 5.07 -1.21
C PRO A 70 19.51 3.54 -1.32
N GLY A 71 19.09 2.97 -2.44
CA GLY A 71 19.20 1.56 -2.75
C GLY A 71 17.99 0.75 -2.28
N LYS A 72 18.20 -0.56 -2.15
CA LYS A 72 17.17 -1.51 -1.68
C LYS A 72 17.67 -2.38 -0.55
N ALA A 73 16.75 -2.83 0.29
CA ALA A 73 17.03 -3.80 1.35
C ALA A 73 15.93 -4.88 1.39
N PRO A 74 16.20 -6.07 1.95
CA PRO A 74 15.15 -7.03 2.24
C PRO A 74 14.07 -6.41 3.14
N SER A 75 12.80 -6.65 2.84
CA SER A 75 11.70 -6.15 3.64
C SER A 75 11.71 -6.73 5.06
N LYS A 76 11.36 -5.91 6.05
CA LYS A 76 11.16 -6.35 7.44
C LYS A 76 9.98 -7.31 7.59
N ARG A 77 9.13 -7.43 6.56
CA ARG A 77 7.96 -8.31 6.51
C ARG A 77 8.30 -9.74 6.10
N GLY A 78 9.54 -9.99 5.65
CA GLY A 78 9.94 -11.30 5.10
C GLY A 78 9.48 -11.54 3.66
N VAL A 79 8.77 -10.59 3.05
CA VAL A 79 8.33 -10.62 1.64
C VAL A 79 8.48 -9.22 1.03
N GLY A 80 8.94 -9.15 -0.22
CA GLY A 80 9.22 -7.90 -0.93
C GLY A 80 10.52 -7.22 -0.47
N TYR A 81 10.67 -5.97 -0.85
CA TYR A 81 11.86 -5.15 -0.59
C TYR A 81 11.50 -3.80 0.00
N SER A 82 12.43 -3.22 0.74
CA SER A 82 12.44 -1.80 1.02
C SER A 82 13.15 -1.05 -0.12
N PHE A 83 12.63 0.11 -0.54
CA PHE A 83 13.15 0.90 -1.66
C PHE A 83 13.47 2.35 -1.26
N GLY A 84 14.60 2.85 -1.73
CA GLY A 84 15.10 4.18 -1.41
C GLY A 84 14.54 5.31 -2.28
N PRO A 85 14.93 6.55 -1.98
CA PRO A 85 14.56 7.73 -2.76
C PRO A 85 15.06 7.69 -4.20
N ASP A 86 16.22 7.07 -4.46
CA ASP A 86 16.81 6.88 -5.79
C ASP A 86 15.94 5.96 -6.68
N ILE A 87 15.39 4.89 -6.11
CA ILE A 87 14.46 3.99 -6.83
C ILE A 87 13.15 4.71 -7.14
N THR A 88 12.67 5.53 -6.21
CA THR A 88 11.47 6.34 -6.42
C THR A 88 11.66 7.34 -7.54
N GLU A 89 12.77 8.07 -7.52
CA GLU A 89 13.12 9.04 -8.55
C GLU A 89 13.24 8.38 -9.93
N ALA A 90 14.00 7.29 -10.04
CA ALA A 90 14.16 6.57 -11.30
C ALA A 90 12.83 6.04 -11.86
N PHE A 91 11.97 5.47 -11.03
CA PHE A 91 10.67 4.96 -11.50
C PHE A 91 9.75 6.08 -11.98
N LEU A 92 9.69 7.20 -11.24
CA LEU A 92 8.86 8.34 -11.62
C LEU A 92 9.37 9.00 -12.91
N GLU A 93 10.69 9.16 -13.06
CA GLU A 93 11.30 9.70 -14.27
C GLU A 93 11.06 8.82 -15.49
N GLU A 94 11.31 7.51 -15.38
CA GLU A 94 11.09 6.52 -16.46
C GLU A 94 9.65 6.57 -16.99
N ASN A 95 8.68 6.81 -16.09
CA ASN A 95 7.26 6.77 -16.41
C ASN A 95 6.61 8.14 -16.57
N ASN A 96 7.41 9.22 -16.57
CA ASN A 96 6.93 10.61 -16.67
C ASN A 96 5.85 10.95 -15.61
N LEU A 97 6.06 10.49 -14.38
CA LEU A 97 5.21 10.72 -13.21
C LEU A 97 5.88 11.71 -12.26
N SER A 98 5.09 12.32 -11.37
CA SER A 98 5.58 13.27 -10.37
C SER A 98 5.49 12.75 -8.94
N LEU A 99 4.63 11.77 -8.68
CA LEU A 99 4.30 11.36 -7.31
C LEU A 99 3.88 9.89 -7.21
N LEU A 100 4.40 9.20 -6.20
CA LEU A 100 3.91 7.93 -5.70
C LEU A 100 2.99 8.17 -4.49
N VAL A 101 1.78 7.63 -4.52
CA VAL A 101 0.90 7.51 -3.35
C VAL A 101 0.74 6.03 -3.01
N ARG A 102 0.92 5.70 -1.73
CA ARG A 102 0.81 4.33 -1.23
C ARG A 102 0.19 4.27 0.17
N SER A 103 -0.06 3.06 0.68
CA SER A 103 -0.66 2.85 2.01
C SER A 103 0.14 1.89 2.89
N HIS A 104 -0.33 0.66 3.14
CA HIS A 104 0.32 -0.49 3.82
C HIS A 104 0.92 -0.32 5.23
N GLU A 105 1.40 0.86 5.62
CA GLU A 105 2.03 1.17 6.89
C GLU A 105 1.15 2.14 7.69
N VAL A 106 0.93 1.83 8.96
CA VAL A 106 0.29 2.74 9.91
C VAL A 106 1.20 3.95 10.10
N LYS A 107 0.62 5.16 10.10
CA LYS A 107 1.30 6.41 10.43
C LYS A 107 0.48 7.15 11.47
N ASP A 108 1.14 7.74 12.47
CA ASP A 108 0.48 8.37 13.62
C ASP A 108 -0.51 9.46 13.21
N GLU A 109 -0.12 10.30 12.25
CA GLU A 109 -0.96 11.37 11.70
C GLU A 109 -1.84 10.91 10.52
N GLY A 110 -1.91 9.61 10.24
CA GLY A 110 -2.65 9.04 9.12
C GLY A 110 -1.96 9.22 7.76
N TYR A 111 -0.86 9.97 7.67
CA TYR A 111 -0.04 10.06 6.46
C TYR A 111 1.44 10.36 6.79
N LEU A 112 2.31 10.16 5.81
CA LEU A 112 3.72 10.53 5.87
C LEU A 112 4.23 10.90 4.46
N VAL A 113 4.97 11.99 4.35
CA VAL A 113 5.60 12.45 3.11
C VAL A 113 7.10 12.14 3.19
N GLU A 114 7.60 11.37 2.24
CA GLU A 114 8.98 10.85 2.21
C GLU A 114 9.63 11.11 0.85
N HIS A 115 10.91 10.73 0.73
CA HIS A 115 11.69 10.78 -0.52
C HIS A 115 11.64 12.16 -1.21
N GLY A 116 11.80 13.23 -0.43
CA GLY A 116 11.78 14.60 -0.96
C GLY A 116 10.42 15.05 -1.50
N GLY A 117 9.32 14.46 -1.01
CA GLY A 117 7.96 14.79 -1.47
C GLY A 117 7.46 13.91 -2.60
N LYS A 118 8.26 12.96 -3.09
CA LYS A 118 7.92 12.07 -4.21
C LYS A 118 7.19 10.79 -3.79
N THR A 119 7.18 10.46 -2.49
CA THR A 119 6.44 9.32 -1.94
C THR A 119 5.54 9.78 -0.81
N ILE A 120 4.26 9.43 -0.87
CA ILE A 120 3.29 9.69 0.20
C ILE A 120 2.71 8.36 0.66
N THR A 121 2.82 8.09 1.96
CA THR A 121 2.04 7.06 2.64
C THR A 121 0.75 7.68 3.18
N VAL A 122 -0.42 7.10 2.88
CA VAL A 122 -1.72 7.46 3.47
C VAL A 122 -2.38 6.23 4.08
N PHE A 123 -2.95 6.39 5.28
CA PHE A 123 -3.54 5.34 6.07
C PHE A 123 -4.88 5.77 6.65
N SER A 124 -5.93 4.99 6.38
CA SER A 124 -7.32 5.40 6.58
C SER A 124 -8.05 4.61 7.69
N ALA A 125 -7.33 3.88 8.53
CA ALA A 125 -7.89 3.21 9.70
C ALA A 125 -7.46 3.93 11.00
N PRO A 126 -8.22 4.92 11.52
CA PRO A 126 -7.89 5.57 12.78
C PRO A 126 -8.01 4.58 13.94
N ASN A 127 -7.17 4.76 14.97
CA ASN A 127 -7.02 3.87 16.11
C ASN A 127 -6.93 2.39 15.68
N TYR A 128 -5.97 2.09 14.79
CA TYR A 128 -5.85 0.78 14.18
C TYR A 128 -5.83 -0.34 15.24
N CYS A 129 -6.68 -1.35 15.02
CA CYS A 129 -6.90 -2.47 15.95
C CYS A 129 -7.19 -2.04 17.39
N ASP A 130 -7.92 -0.94 17.59
CA ASP A 130 -8.36 -0.38 18.87
C ASP A 130 -7.24 -0.09 19.88
N SER A 131 -5.99 0.04 19.39
CA SER A 131 -4.80 0.05 20.25
C SER A 131 -3.72 1.04 19.84
N MET A 132 -3.63 1.37 18.54
CA MET A 132 -2.54 2.21 18.04
C MET A 132 -2.73 3.70 18.33
N GLY A 133 -3.97 4.17 18.49
CA GLY A 133 -4.26 5.59 18.74
C GLY A 133 -3.93 6.55 17.58
N ASN A 134 -3.56 6.04 16.40
CA ASN A 134 -3.27 6.85 15.23
C ASN A 134 -4.51 7.56 14.67
N LYS A 135 -4.32 8.68 13.96
CA LYS A 135 -5.36 9.27 13.11
C LYS A 135 -5.49 8.47 11.80
N GLY A 136 -6.63 8.66 11.13
CA GLY A 136 -6.81 8.30 9.74
C GLY A 136 -6.64 9.53 8.86
N ALA A 137 -6.26 9.33 7.59
CA ALA A 137 -6.28 10.39 6.60
C ALA A 137 -6.74 9.89 5.23
N PHE A 138 -7.16 10.83 4.39
CA PHE A 138 -7.35 10.65 2.94
C PHE A 138 -6.78 11.86 2.19
N ILE A 139 -6.49 11.67 0.90
CA ILE A 139 -5.91 12.71 0.04
C ILE A 139 -6.97 13.18 -0.97
N HIS A 140 -7.10 14.50 -1.10
CA HIS A 140 -7.85 15.15 -2.16
C HIS A 140 -6.87 15.68 -3.21
N PHE A 141 -7.09 15.31 -4.46
CA PHE A 141 -6.43 15.89 -5.63
C PHE A 141 -7.45 16.73 -6.39
N ASP A 142 -7.14 17.99 -6.64
CA ASP A 142 -7.91 18.87 -7.51
C ASP A 142 -7.16 19.11 -8.84
N GLU A 143 -7.59 20.10 -9.62
CA GLU A 143 -6.99 20.43 -10.91
C GLU A 143 -5.49 20.78 -10.84
N SER A 144 -4.98 21.26 -9.70
CA SER A 144 -3.54 21.54 -9.55
C SER A 144 -2.71 20.26 -9.37
N MET A 145 -3.37 19.14 -9.06
CA MET A 145 -2.77 17.85 -8.70
C MET A 145 -1.86 17.92 -7.46
N GLU A 146 -1.98 18.96 -6.65
CA GLU A 146 -1.31 19.04 -5.35
C GLU A 146 -2.06 18.19 -4.30
N PRO A 147 -1.36 17.34 -3.53
CA PRO A 147 -2.00 16.49 -2.53
C PRO A 147 -2.48 17.31 -1.33
N LYS A 148 -3.79 17.29 -1.05
CA LYS A 148 -4.38 17.91 0.15
C LYS A 148 -4.86 16.84 1.12
N PHE A 149 -4.27 16.82 2.32
CA PHE A 149 -4.59 15.83 3.33
C PHE A 149 -5.78 16.27 4.18
N THR A 150 -6.73 15.35 4.42
CA THR A 150 -7.75 15.51 5.45
C THR A 150 -7.59 14.40 6.48
N GLN A 151 -7.35 14.79 7.73
CA GLN A 151 -7.20 13.87 8.85
C GLN A 151 -8.52 13.72 9.61
N TYR A 152 -8.73 12.57 10.22
CA TYR A 152 -9.89 12.26 11.05
C TYR A 152 -9.55 11.26 12.15
N GLU A 153 -10.35 11.28 13.21
CA GLU A 153 -10.19 10.41 14.38
C GLU A 153 -11.13 9.20 14.34
N CYS A 154 -10.90 8.25 15.24
CA CYS A 154 -11.76 7.09 15.37
C CYS A 154 -13.13 7.50 15.92
N VAL A 155 -14.15 6.71 15.59
CA VAL A 155 -15.51 6.85 16.12
C VAL A 155 -15.91 5.60 16.88
N PRO A 156 -16.88 5.68 17.81
CA PRO A 156 -17.39 4.50 18.50
C PRO A 156 -17.94 3.44 17.52
N HIS A 157 -17.66 2.17 17.78
CA HIS A 157 -18.23 1.03 17.06
C HIS A 157 -18.78 -0.01 18.05
N PRO A 158 -19.62 -0.97 17.60
CA PRO A 158 -20.12 -2.04 18.47
C PRO A 158 -19.01 -2.83 19.16
N ASN A 159 -19.32 -3.41 20.31
CA ASN A 159 -18.36 -4.15 21.14
C ASN A 159 -18.01 -5.53 20.55
N VAL A 160 -17.27 -5.52 19.44
CA VAL A 160 -16.66 -6.69 18.80
C VAL A 160 -15.17 -6.41 18.72
N LYS A 161 -14.35 -7.25 19.37
CA LYS A 161 -12.91 -7.06 19.41
C LYS A 161 -12.29 -7.24 18.02
N PRO A 162 -11.20 -6.52 17.69
CA PRO A 162 -10.38 -6.81 16.52
C PRO A 162 -9.97 -8.28 16.53
N MET A 163 -9.95 -8.90 15.35
CA MET A 163 -9.56 -10.31 15.16
C MET A 163 -10.45 -11.34 15.86
N ALA A 164 -11.67 -11.00 16.31
CA ALA A 164 -12.58 -11.94 16.97
C ALA A 164 -12.92 -13.20 16.16
N TYR A 165 -12.81 -13.13 14.82
CA TYR A 165 -13.07 -14.24 13.89
C TYR A 165 -11.81 -14.81 13.23
N ALA A 166 -10.63 -14.30 13.58
CA ALA A 166 -9.39 -14.86 13.06
C ALA A 166 -9.16 -16.25 13.67
N ALA A 167 -8.59 -17.16 12.88
CA ALA A 167 -8.09 -18.42 13.41
C ALA A 167 -7.02 -18.10 14.46
N GLY A 168 -7.34 -18.31 15.74
CA GLY A 168 -6.44 -17.92 16.80
C GLY A 168 -5.15 -18.71 16.78
N MET A 169 -4.05 -18.05 17.13
CA MET A 169 -3.04 -18.68 18.01
C MET A 169 -3.60 -18.92 19.44
N GLY A 170 -4.92 -18.73 19.65
CA GLY A 170 -5.66 -18.95 20.90
C GLY A 170 -6.07 -20.40 21.16
N GLY A 171 -5.57 -21.37 20.40
CA GLY A 171 -5.69 -22.80 20.75
C GLY A 171 -4.72 -23.27 21.84
N LEU A 172 -3.87 -22.38 22.38
CA LEU A 172 -2.91 -22.71 23.44
C LEU A 172 -3.33 -22.25 24.85
N PHE A 173 -4.41 -21.49 24.99
CA PHE A 173 -4.88 -20.97 26.29
C PHE A 173 -6.41 -20.91 26.38
N ALA A 174 -7.09 -21.95 25.90
CA ALA A 174 -8.48 -22.25 26.26
C ALA A 174 -8.51 -23.51 27.13
#